data_AF-A0A0F9C0V9-F1
#
_entry.id   AF-A0A0F9C0V9-F1
#
_cell.length_a   1.000
_cell.length_b   1.000
_cell.length_c   1.000
_cell.angle_alpha   90.00
_cell.angle_beta   90.00
_cell.angle_gamma   90.00
#
_symmetry.space_group_name_H-M   'P 1'
#
loop_
_entity.id
_entity.type
_entity.pdbx_description
1 polymer ?
#
loop_
_entity_poly.entity_id
_entity_poly.type
_entity_poly.pdbx_seq_one_letter_code
_entity_poly.pdbx_strand_id
1 'polypeptide(L)'
;MIGSPLLSLTLISLLSSEGNLLLASQVPVIILPLTLIIQAIYKIAKRDSYRYDYEFSFSKLYHKHKVFGLWASLIILFFVYSFIFYTEPQNLTFSAFMVIGFTLMFTKKSKTKASNYCNIRDQHLRSVTLISIFLICMTSIFAVGSIIPVATPSFQFAIVSQSSRIEGADIDFSNLEYYTSLDGINPLTINDKFIIMCDASPSSGQAALVRIRLIPEDISPIEGYTIKSSYELTSGYLNGPVRNRPLYTEISLDTLDLVPGRYKLYISYDIRSGFSYRSSAPRVYDLTIIKDDLKIISTEPFDFMPSSLYGSVYTVENKDDNYWTVSFDGIVVNSLNEPVSVKGLDLYLEGKN
;
A
#
# COMPACT_ATOMS: atom_id res chain seq x y z
N MET A 1 -3.33 -5.80 36.72
CA MET A 1 -3.64 -5.46 35.31
C MET A 1 -2.40 -5.74 34.47
N ILE A 2 -2.25 -6.98 33.98
CA ILE A 2 -1.10 -7.42 33.16
C ILE A 2 -1.51 -7.56 31.67
N GLY A 3 -2.82 -7.52 31.37
CA GLY A 3 -3.34 -7.85 30.04
C GLY A 3 -3.18 -6.79 28.94
N SER A 4 -3.05 -5.49 29.27
CA SER A 4 -3.00 -4.43 28.26
C SER A 4 -1.68 -4.35 27.47
N PRO A 5 -0.50 -4.47 28.13
CA PRO A 5 0.77 -4.58 27.43
C PRO A 5 0.85 -5.87 26.60
N LEU A 6 0.29 -6.97 27.13
CA LEU A 6 0.27 -8.27 26.47
C LEU A 6 -0.56 -8.22 25.17
N LEU A 7 -1.73 -7.58 25.22
CA LEU A 7 -2.65 -7.45 24.08
C LEU A 7 -2.06 -6.53 22.99
N SER A 8 -1.32 -5.49 23.40
CA SER A 8 -0.55 -4.64 22.48
C SER A 8 0.59 -5.41 21.80
N LEU A 9 1.35 -6.20 22.56
CA LEU A 9 2.44 -7.03 22.02
C LEU A 9 1.93 -8.10 21.05
N THR A 10 0.78 -8.74 21.36
CA THR A 10 0.18 -9.73 20.46
C THR A 10 -0.32 -9.11 19.16
N LEU A 11 -0.94 -7.92 19.20
CA LEU A 11 -1.39 -7.22 17.99
C LEU A 11 -0.23 -6.72 17.14
N ILE A 12 0.84 -6.20 17.76
CA ILE A 12 2.07 -5.80 17.07
C ILE A 12 2.72 -7.01 16.41
N SER A 13 2.81 -8.14 17.12
CA SER A 13 3.34 -9.40 16.60
C SER A 13 2.54 -9.91 15.40
N LEU A 14 1.20 -9.84 15.46
CA LEU A 14 0.32 -10.30 14.39
C LEU A 14 0.48 -9.41 13.14
N LEU A 15 0.41 -8.09 13.31
CA LEU A 15 0.51 -7.12 12.22
C LEU A 15 1.91 -7.04 11.60
N SER A 16 2.96 -7.29 12.40
CA SER A 16 4.33 -7.41 11.88
C SER A 16 4.54 -8.69 11.07
N SER A 17 3.82 -9.78 11.38
CA SER A 17 3.90 -11.04 10.63
C SER A 17 3.22 -10.95 9.25
N GLU A 18 2.27 -10.04 9.10
CA GLU A 18 1.57 -9.75 7.83
C GLU A 18 2.26 -8.64 7.00
N GLY A 19 3.48 -8.22 7.37
CA GLY A 19 4.24 -7.20 6.63
C GLY A 19 3.76 -5.75 6.82
N ASN A 20 2.75 -5.52 7.67
CA ASN A 20 2.14 -4.20 7.91
C ASN A 20 2.85 -3.41 9.03
N LEU A 21 4.17 -3.21 8.87
CA LEU A 21 5.05 -2.55 9.85
C LEU A 21 4.59 -1.15 10.27
N LEU A 22 4.02 -0.40 9.32
CA LEU A 22 3.53 0.96 9.56
C LEU A 22 2.31 0.96 10.49
N LEU A 23 1.42 -0.03 10.34
CA LEU A 23 0.27 -0.27 11.20
C LEU A 23 0.66 -0.81 12.58
N ALA A 24 1.63 -1.74 12.63
CA ALA A 24 2.17 -2.27 13.87
C ALA A 24 2.77 -1.18 14.76
N SER A 25 3.43 -0.17 14.16
CA SER A 25 4.00 0.97 14.90
C SER A 25 2.96 1.88 15.56
N GLN A 26 1.71 1.86 15.10
CA GLN A 26 0.63 2.72 15.60
C GLN A 26 -0.20 2.05 16.73
N VAL A 27 -0.09 0.73 16.88
CA VAL A 27 -0.81 -0.04 17.92
C VAL A 27 -0.53 0.45 19.35
N PRO A 28 0.73 0.74 19.77
CA PRO A 28 1.00 1.29 21.10
C PRO A 28 0.35 2.66 21.32
N VAL A 29 0.33 3.50 20.27
CA VAL A 29 -0.22 4.86 20.31
C VAL A 29 -1.73 4.85 20.53
N ILE A 30 -2.42 3.78 20.10
CA ILE A 30 -3.87 3.61 20.26
C ILE A 30 -4.21 2.91 21.58
N ILE A 31 -3.49 1.85 21.94
CA ILE A 31 -3.80 1.02 23.13
C ILE A 31 -3.44 1.75 24.43
N LEU A 32 -2.37 2.55 24.44
CA LEU A 32 -1.91 3.26 25.63
C LEU A 32 -2.92 4.31 26.15
N PRO A 33 -3.49 5.22 25.33
CA PRO A 33 -4.55 6.12 25.79
C PRO A 33 -5.83 5.36 26.17
N LEU A 34 -6.22 4.31 25.42
CA LEU A 34 -7.39 3.50 25.75
C LEU A 34 -7.30 2.87 27.14
N THR A 35 -6.11 2.36 27.47
CA THR A 35 -5.85 1.67 28.72
C THR A 35 -5.70 2.63 29.89
N LEU A 36 -5.14 3.81 29.68
CA LEU A 36 -5.16 4.90 30.67
C LEU A 36 -6.59 5.37 30.98
N ILE A 37 -7.45 5.48 29.97
CA ILE A 37 -8.86 5.85 30.14
C ILE A 37 -9.62 4.77 30.93
N ILE A 38 -9.47 3.48 30.56
CA ILE A 38 -10.08 2.37 31.30
C ILE A 38 -9.57 2.31 32.74
N GLN A 39 -8.28 2.55 32.98
CA GLN A 39 -7.71 2.62 34.33
C GLN A 39 -8.28 3.79 35.15
N ALA A 40 -8.45 4.95 34.54
CA ALA A 40 -9.06 6.11 35.20
C ALA A 40 -10.51 5.81 35.60
N ILE A 41 -11.30 5.23 34.69
CA ILE A 41 -12.69 4.79 34.95
C ILE A 41 -12.71 3.76 36.09
N TYR A 42 -11.85 2.75 36.04
CA TYR A 42 -11.76 1.71 37.07
C TYR A 42 -11.37 2.28 38.44
N LYS A 43 -10.39 3.19 38.50
CA LYS A 43 -9.98 3.86 39.75
C LYS A 43 -11.10 4.72 40.34
N ILE A 44 -11.86 5.44 39.50
CA ILE A 44 -13.01 6.24 39.92
C ILE A 44 -14.12 5.33 40.47
N ALA A 45 -14.46 4.25 39.76
CA ALA A 45 -15.47 3.29 40.18
C ALA A 45 -15.09 2.59 41.49
N LYS A 46 -13.82 2.18 41.62
CA LYS A 46 -13.28 1.55 42.84
C LYS A 46 -13.29 2.51 44.02
N ARG A 47 -12.82 3.75 43.86
CA ARG A 47 -12.79 4.77 44.92
C ARG A 47 -14.18 5.09 45.47
N ASP A 48 -15.18 5.18 44.59
CA ASP A 48 -16.56 5.45 45.01
C ASP A 48 -17.22 4.23 45.67
N SER A 49 -16.83 3.00 45.31
CA SER A 49 -17.28 1.77 45.95
C SER A 49 -16.78 1.60 47.38
N TYR A 50 -15.58 2.10 47.74
CA TYR A 50 -15.06 2.03 49.11
C TYR A 50 -15.62 3.12 50.03
N ARG A 51 -16.31 4.13 49.49
CA ARG A 51 -16.80 5.29 50.27
C ARG A 51 -18.23 5.12 50.77
N TYR A 52 -18.93 4.07 50.34
CA TYR A 52 -20.31 3.76 50.72
C TYR A 52 -20.38 2.29 51.15
N ASP A 53 -20.47 2.04 52.44
CA ASP A 53 -20.47 0.70 53.04
C ASP A 53 -21.79 -0.09 52.84
N TYR A 54 -22.73 0.36 52.00
CA TYR A 54 -23.95 -0.39 51.71
C TYR A 54 -24.40 -0.22 50.25
N GLU A 55 -24.67 -1.38 49.63
CA GLU A 55 -25.32 -1.61 48.33
C GLU A 55 -24.78 -0.81 47.13
N PHE A 56 -23.79 -1.40 46.44
CA PHE A 56 -23.33 -0.97 45.14
C PHE A 56 -24.45 -1.05 44.09
N SER A 57 -25.11 0.07 43.82
CA SER A 57 -26.09 0.20 42.73
C SER A 57 -25.42 0.78 41.48
N PHE A 58 -25.24 -0.07 40.45
CA PHE A 58 -24.66 0.31 39.16
C PHE A 58 -25.40 1.50 38.52
N SER A 59 -26.72 1.61 38.74
CA SER A 59 -27.56 2.71 38.26
C SER A 59 -27.19 4.08 38.86
N LYS A 60 -26.92 4.15 40.17
CA LYS A 60 -26.51 5.40 40.84
C LYS A 60 -25.12 5.84 40.40
N LEU A 61 -24.18 4.91 40.28
CA LEU A 61 -22.82 5.18 39.82
C LEU A 61 -22.81 5.64 38.35
N TYR A 62 -23.59 4.97 37.50
CA TYR A 62 -23.82 5.35 36.10
C TYR A 62 -24.35 6.78 36.00
N HIS A 63 -25.41 7.14 36.73
CA HIS A 63 -25.96 8.50 36.65
C HIS A 63 -25.04 9.60 37.21
N LYS A 64 -24.20 9.27 38.19
CA LYS A 64 -23.21 10.19 38.77
C LYS A 64 -22.04 10.45 37.80
N HIS A 65 -21.59 9.44 37.07
CA HIS A 65 -20.42 9.51 36.18
C HIS A 65 -20.74 9.44 34.69
N LYS A 66 -22.02 9.49 34.30
CA LYS A 66 -22.47 9.35 32.90
C LYS A 66 -21.78 10.33 31.94
N VAL A 67 -21.46 11.53 32.42
CA VAL A 67 -20.78 12.56 31.63
C VAL A 67 -19.34 12.16 31.38
N PHE A 68 -18.63 11.68 32.41
CA PHE A 68 -17.26 11.17 32.26
C PHE A 68 -17.21 9.91 31.38
N GLY A 69 -18.18 9.00 31.55
CA GLY A 69 -18.33 7.82 30.70
C GLY A 69 -18.56 8.19 29.24
N LEU A 70 -19.42 9.18 28.96
CA LEU A 70 -19.62 9.70 27.62
C LEU A 70 -18.35 10.31 27.02
N TRP A 71 -17.63 11.13 27.78
CA TRP A 71 -16.35 11.70 27.33
C TRP A 71 -15.32 10.62 26.98
N ALA A 72 -15.18 9.61 27.84
CA ALA A 72 -14.32 8.47 27.56
C ALA A 72 -14.75 7.71 26.29
N SER A 73 -16.05 7.46 26.13
CA SER A 73 -16.59 6.79 24.93
C SER A 73 -16.34 7.59 23.65
N LEU A 74 -16.52 8.92 23.67
CA LEU A 74 -16.25 9.79 22.52
C LEU A 74 -14.76 9.83 22.15
N ILE A 75 -13.87 9.85 23.14
CA ILE A 75 -12.42 9.80 22.91
C ILE A 75 -12.01 8.45 22.30
N ILE A 76 -12.52 7.34 22.85
CA ILE A 76 -12.27 5.99 22.32
C ILE A 76 -12.77 5.90 20.87
N LEU A 77 -13.96 6.43 20.61
CA LEU A 77 -14.54 6.44 19.27
C LEU A 77 -13.73 7.28 18.28
N PHE A 78 -13.14 8.39 18.73
CA PHE A 78 -12.24 9.19 17.90
C PHE A 78 -11.00 8.37 17.47
N PHE A 79 -10.39 7.60 18.37
CA PHE A 79 -9.26 6.74 18.02
C PHE A 79 -9.67 5.60 17.08
N VAL A 80 -10.83 4.97 17.30
CA VAL A 80 -11.39 3.94 16.41
C VAL A 80 -11.68 4.52 15.03
N TYR A 81 -12.24 5.74 14.99
CA TYR A 81 -12.48 6.48 13.75
C TYR A 81 -11.16 6.75 13.02
N SER A 82 -10.13 7.25 13.70
CA SER A 82 -8.81 7.47 13.10
C SER A 82 -8.26 6.17 12.53
N PHE A 83 -8.35 5.07 13.26
CA PHE A 83 -7.89 3.77 12.77
C PHE A 83 -8.63 3.32 11.50
N ILE A 84 -9.96 3.30 11.52
CA ILE A 84 -10.79 2.94 10.35
C ILE A 84 -10.52 3.87 9.17
N PHE A 85 -10.28 5.16 9.43
CA PHE A 85 -9.89 6.12 8.40
C PHE A 85 -8.55 5.76 7.74
N TYR A 86 -7.58 5.24 8.50
CA TYR A 86 -6.28 4.82 7.99
C TYR A 86 -6.30 3.47 7.26
N THR A 87 -7.18 2.54 7.68
CA THR A 87 -7.20 1.16 7.16
C THR A 87 -8.29 0.91 6.13
N GLU A 88 -9.52 1.34 6.39
CA GLU A 88 -10.72 1.00 5.61
C GLU A 88 -11.71 2.17 5.56
N PRO A 89 -11.42 3.23 4.78
CA PRO A 89 -12.18 4.48 4.77
C PRO A 89 -13.65 4.32 4.30
N GLN A 90 -13.99 3.21 3.65
CA GLN A 90 -15.36 2.87 3.27
C GLN A 90 -16.29 2.60 4.48
N ASN A 91 -15.74 2.27 5.65
CA ASN A 91 -16.49 1.93 6.85
C ASN A 91 -16.72 3.12 7.81
N LEU A 92 -16.43 4.35 7.36
CA LEU A 92 -16.53 5.57 8.19
C LEU A 92 -17.96 5.90 8.66
N THR A 93 -18.99 5.40 7.96
CA THR A 93 -20.40 5.56 8.32
C THR A 93 -20.73 4.90 9.66
N PHE A 94 -20.09 3.77 9.98
CA PHE A 94 -20.30 3.05 11.24
C PHE A 94 -19.93 3.91 12.46
N SER A 95 -18.82 4.62 12.38
CA SER A 95 -18.36 5.53 13.46
C SER A 95 -19.36 6.67 13.70
N ALA A 96 -19.95 7.25 12.63
CA ALA A 96 -20.97 8.29 12.77
C ALA A 96 -22.23 7.78 13.48
N PHE A 97 -22.71 6.57 13.16
CA PHE A 97 -23.84 5.93 13.85
C PHE A 97 -23.56 5.68 15.34
N MET A 98 -22.33 5.30 15.70
CA MET A 98 -21.94 5.07 17.08
C MET A 98 -21.88 6.38 17.91
N VAL A 99 -21.49 7.52 17.32
CA VAL A 99 -21.60 8.84 17.98
C VAL A 99 -23.06 9.14 18.34
N ILE A 100 -23.98 8.92 17.39
CA ILE A 100 -25.42 9.13 17.59
C ILE A 100 -25.94 8.21 18.70
N GLY A 101 -25.58 6.92 18.66
CA GLY A 101 -25.95 5.93 19.67
C GLY A 101 -25.47 6.30 21.08
N PHE A 102 -24.19 6.67 21.23
CA PHE A 102 -23.65 7.10 22.53
C PHE A 102 -24.32 8.38 23.03
N THR A 103 -24.53 9.36 22.15
CA THR A 103 -25.22 10.61 22.51
C THR A 103 -26.61 10.32 23.04
N LEU A 104 -27.41 9.49 22.35
CA LEU A 104 -28.75 9.11 22.78
C LEU A 104 -28.74 8.34 24.12
N MET A 105 -27.82 7.39 24.29
CA MET A 105 -27.71 6.57 25.49
C MET A 105 -27.38 7.40 26.74
N PHE A 106 -26.46 8.36 26.63
CA PHE A 106 -25.98 9.15 27.76
C PHE A 106 -26.78 10.45 28.01
N THR A 107 -27.54 10.95 27.03
CA THR A 107 -28.42 12.12 27.17
C THR A 107 -29.87 11.77 27.56
N LYS A 108 -30.26 10.49 27.56
CA LYS A 108 -31.59 10.03 27.98
C LYS A 108 -31.96 10.61 29.36
N LYS A 109 -33.09 11.33 29.43
CA LYS A 109 -33.60 11.95 30.67
C LYS A 109 -33.86 10.87 31.72
N SER A 110 -33.27 11.03 32.90
CA SER A 110 -33.65 10.26 34.09
C SER A 110 -34.93 10.85 34.69
N LYS A 111 -35.86 10.01 35.13
CA LYS A 111 -37.17 10.39 35.69
C LYS A 111 -37.10 10.92 37.14
N THR A 112 -35.93 11.33 37.62
CA THR A 112 -35.77 11.83 39.00
C THR A 112 -35.98 13.34 39.11
N LYS A 113 -36.77 13.74 40.11
CA LYS A 113 -37.27 15.10 40.38
C LYS A 113 -36.16 16.15 40.44
N ALA A 114 -36.46 17.32 39.87
CA ALA A 114 -35.58 18.47 39.76
C ALA A 114 -35.33 19.15 41.11
N SER A 115 -34.05 19.32 41.45
CA SER A 115 -33.56 20.42 42.29
C SER A 115 -32.32 21.02 41.59
N ASN A 116 -31.72 22.09 42.14
CA ASN A 116 -30.65 22.98 41.61
C ASN A 116 -29.50 22.38 40.75
N TYR A 117 -29.39 21.06 40.62
CA TYR A 117 -28.61 20.34 39.60
C TYR A 117 -29.00 20.63 38.14
N CYS A 118 -30.12 21.33 37.87
CA CYS A 118 -30.55 21.64 36.50
C CYS A 118 -29.56 22.53 35.74
N ASN A 119 -28.93 23.53 36.38
CA ASN A 119 -28.03 24.47 35.69
C ASN A 119 -26.71 23.81 35.22
N ILE A 120 -26.09 22.98 36.07
CA ILE A 120 -24.87 22.23 35.72
C ILE A 120 -25.17 21.18 34.64
N ARG A 121 -26.33 20.52 34.74
CA ARG A 121 -26.78 19.54 33.75
C ARG A 121 -26.99 20.17 32.37
N ASP A 122 -27.58 21.36 32.30
CA ASP A 122 -27.80 22.07 31.04
C ASP A 122 -26.50 22.56 30.39
N GLN A 123 -25.52 23.02 31.18
CA GLN A 123 -24.22 23.43 30.66
C GLN A 123 -23.44 22.25 30.05
N HIS A 124 -23.42 21.09 30.71
CA HIS A 124 -22.77 19.90 30.17
C HIS A 124 -23.55 19.24 29.02
N LEU A 125 -24.88 19.29 29.04
CA LEU A 125 -25.71 18.84 27.91
C LEU A 125 -25.42 19.70 26.67
N ARG A 126 -25.25 21.01 26.83
CA ARG A 126 -24.84 21.92 25.74
C ARG A 126 -23.46 21.54 25.20
N SER A 127 -22.46 21.33 26.05
CA SER A 127 -21.12 20.91 25.61
C SER A 127 -21.13 19.58 24.87
N VAL A 128 -21.84 18.58 25.41
CA VAL A 128 -22.00 17.26 24.78
C VAL A 128 -22.70 17.37 23.42
N THR A 129 -23.76 18.17 23.34
CA THR A 129 -24.51 18.37 22.09
C THR A 129 -23.64 19.08 21.06
N LEU A 130 -22.90 20.12 21.45
CA LEU A 130 -21.95 20.83 20.59
C LEU A 130 -20.85 19.90 20.05
N ILE A 131 -20.29 19.04 20.89
CA ILE A 131 -19.24 18.09 20.48
C ILE A 131 -19.82 17.00 19.59
N SER A 132 -21.02 16.51 19.89
CA SER A 132 -21.69 15.51 19.05
C SER A 132 -22.02 16.09 17.67
N ILE A 133 -22.51 17.33 17.61
CA ILE A 133 -22.69 18.08 16.37
C ILE A 133 -21.34 18.24 15.67
N PHE A 134 -20.28 18.63 16.37
CA PHE A 134 -18.95 18.77 15.78
C PHE A 134 -18.44 17.45 15.18
N LEU A 135 -18.56 16.34 15.90
CA LEU A 135 -18.12 15.02 15.43
C LEU A 135 -18.96 14.53 14.25
N ILE A 136 -20.28 14.74 14.27
CA ILE A 136 -21.19 14.39 13.17
C ILE A 136 -20.88 15.26 11.94
N CYS A 137 -20.70 16.57 12.12
CA CYS A 137 -20.36 17.48 11.03
C CYS A 137 -18.99 17.16 10.45
N MET A 138 -17.98 16.89 11.29
CA MET A 138 -16.63 16.50 10.85
C MET A 138 -16.66 15.20 10.06
N THR A 139 -17.27 14.14 10.60
CA THR A 139 -17.40 12.85 9.88
C THR A 139 -18.17 12.99 8.57
N SER A 140 -19.24 13.78 8.54
CA SER A 140 -20.00 14.05 7.32
C SER A 140 -19.18 14.82 6.28
N ILE A 141 -18.46 15.86 6.69
CA ILE A 141 -17.59 16.65 5.80
C ILE A 141 -16.47 15.79 5.23
N PHE A 142 -15.88 14.91 6.03
CA PHE A 142 -14.82 14.00 5.59
C PHE A 142 -15.32 12.87 4.69
N ALA A 143 -16.49 12.30 4.98
CA ALA A 143 -17.13 11.31 4.13
C ALA A 143 -17.48 11.93 2.75
N VAL A 144 -18.11 13.11 2.73
CA VAL A 144 -18.41 13.83 1.48
C VAL A 144 -17.12 14.18 0.73
N GLY A 145 -16.09 14.62 1.45
CA GLY A 145 -14.76 14.93 0.89
C GLY A 145 -14.02 13.71 0.34
N SER A 146 -14.42 12.48 0.68
CA SER A 146 -13.83 11.23 0.17
C SER A 146 -14.65 10.60 -0.96
N ILE A 147 -15.93 10.97 -1.10
CA ILE A 147 -16.83 10.49 -2.17
C ILE A 147 -16.57 11.21 -3.50
N ILE A 148 -16.10 12.46 -3.47
CA ILE A 148 -15.85 13.24 -4.69
C ILE A 148 -14.61 12.66 -5.41
N PRO A 149 -14.77 12.05 -6.59
CA PRO A 149 -13.64 11.48 -7.33
C PRO A 149 -12.70 12.59 -7.79
N VAL A 150 -11.42 12.26 -7.87
CA VAL A 150 -10.42 13.16 -8.46
C VAL A 150 -10.42 12.95 -9.96
N ALA A 151 -10.24 14.03 -10.72
CA ALA A 151 -10.08 13.93 -12.17
C ALA A 151 -8.87 13.04 -12.50
N THR A 152 -9.08 12.04 -13.34
CA THR A 152 -8.01 11.15 -13.78
C THR A 152 -7.03 11.93 -14.66
N PRO A 153 -5.75 12.06 -14.26
CA PRO A 153 -4.77 12.75 -15.08
C PRO A 153 -4.50 11.97 -16.37
N SER A 154 -3.84 12.62 -17.33
CA SER A 154 -3.29 11.93 -18.49
C SER A 154 -2.03 11.19 -18.06
N PHE A 155 -1.98 9.89 -18.37
CA PHE A 155 -0.79 9.07 -18.15
C PHE A 155 0.03 9.01 -19.42
N GLN A 156 1.35 9.01 -19.26
CA GLN A 156 2.33 8.77 -20.30
C GLN A 156 3.25 7.62 -19.87
N PHE A 157 3.82 6.93 -20.85
CA PHE A 157 4.55 5.68 -20.65
C PHE A 157 5.92 5.75 -21.32
N ALA A 158 6.96 5.26 -20.66
CA ALA A 158 8.30 5.18 -21.24
C ALA A 158 9.00 3.88 -20.80
N ILE A 159 9.85 3.32 -21.65
CA ILE A 159 10.69 2.17 -21.30
C ILE A 159 12.05 2.68 -20.82
N VAL A 160 12.60 2.05 -19.80
CA VAL A 160 13.99 2.25 -19.37
C VAL A 160 14.86 1.26 -20.13
N SER A 161 15.88 1.76 -20.85
CA SER A 161 16.78 0.90 -21.61
C SER A 161 17.56 -0.05 -20.69
N GLN A 162 17.77 -1.28 -21.17
CA GLN A 162 18.48 -2.31 -20.40
C GLN A 162 19.94 -1.92 -20.11
N SER A 163 20.60 -1.20 -21.03
CA SER A 163 21.96 -0.68 -20.82
C SER A 163 22.03 0.24 -19.61
N SER A 164 21.11 1.21 -19.49
CA SER A 164 21.06 2.13 -18.36
C SER A 164 20.79 1.44 -17.03
N ARG A 165 20.06 0.31 -17.05
CA ARG A 165 19.81 -0.50 -15.85
C ARG A 165 21.02 -1.29 -15.41
N ILE A 166 21.78 -1.86 -16.35
CA ILE A 166 23.00 -2.62 -16.07
C ILE A 166 24.09 -1.71 -15.51
N GLU A 167 24.26 -0.51 -16.08
CA GLU A 167 25.29 0.43 -15.68
C GLU A 167 25.05 1.04 -14.29
N GLY A 168 23.84 0.90 -13.73
CA GLY A 168 23.51 1.27 -12.35
C GLY A 168 23.53 2.78 -12.07
N ALA A 169 23.56 3.62 -13.10
CA ALA A 169 23.54 5.07 -12.96
C ALA A 169 22.16 5.57 -12.48
N ASP A 170 22.14 6.68 -11.73
CA ASP A 170 20.91 7.40 -11.41
C ASP A 170 20.19 7.79 -12.72
N ILE A 171 19.14 7.05 -13.06
CA ILE A 171 18.40 7.22 -14.31
C ILE A 171 17.54 8.47 -14.21
N ASP A 172 17.84 9.48 -15.03
CA ASP A 172 17.02 10.67 -15.13
C ASP A 172 15.75 10.38 -15.96
N PHE A 173 14.64 10.12 -15.26
CA PHE A 173 13.35 9.85 -15.90
C PHE A 173 12.79 11.01 -16.71
N SER A 174 13.29 12.23 -16.55
CA SER A 174 12.81 13.38 -17.31
C SER A 174 13.23 13.37 -18.78
N ASN A 175 14.30 12.64 -19.12
CA ASN A 175 14.86 12.56 -20.48
C ASN A 175 14.42 11.33 -21.27
N LEU A 176 13.50 10.51 -20.72
CA LEU A 176 12.98 9.34 -21.43
C LEU A 176 12.01 9.74 -22.55
N GLU A 177 11.88 8.88 -23.55
CA GLU A 177 10.88 9.05 -24.61
C GLU A 177 9.50 8.57 -24.12
N TYR A 178 8.57 9.51 -23.96
CA TYR A 178 7.23 9.25 -23.44
C TYR A 178 6.17 9.12 -24.54
N TYR A 179 5.38 8.06 -24.45
CA TYR A 179 4.23 7.78 -25.29
C TYR A 179 2.92 8.04 -24.54
N THR A 180 1.88 8.49 -25.25
CA THR A 180 0.56 8.77 -24.67
C THR A 180 -0.35 7.54 -24.57
N SER A 181 0.02 6.44 -25.24
CA SER A 181 -0.65 5.13 -25.16
C SER A 181 0.34 4.08 -24.64
N LEU A 182 -0.17 3.08 -23.92
CA LEU A 182 0.60 1.92 -23.50
C LEU A 182 1.10 1.11 -24.72
N ASP A 183 0.37 1.15 -25.84
CA ASP A 183 0.76 0.46 -27.08
C ASP A 183 2.12 0.93 -27.62
N GLY A 184 2.55 2.16 -27.28
CA GLY A 184 3.86 2.67 -27.68
C GLY A 184 5.03 1.93 -27.02
N ILE A 185 4.77 1.21 -25.93
CA ILE A 185 5.76 0.44 -25.18
C ILE A 185 5.46 -1.07 -25.12
N ASN A 186 4.42 -1.53 -25.80
CA ASN A 186 3.96 -2.92 -25.78
C ASN A 186 4.45 -3.64 -27.06
N PRO A 187 4.91 -4.91 -27.00
CA PRO A 187 5.08 -5.79 -25.83
C PRO A 187 6.27 -5.46 -24.95
N LEU A 188 6.22 -5.90 -23.69
CA LEU A 188 7.32 -5.83 -22.72
C LEU A 188 7.84 -7.23 -22.38
N THR A 189 9.13 -7.36 -22.12
CA THR A 189 9.74 -8.60 -21.60
C THR A 189 9.54 -8.71 -20.09
N ILE A 190 9.66 -9.93 -19.54
CA ILE A 190 9.63 -10.17 -18.08
C ILE A 190 10.68 -9.36 -17.31
N ASN A 191 11.76 -8.94 -17.96
CA ASN A 191 12.84 -8.20 -17.35
C ASN A 191 12.84 -6.73 -17.74
N ASP A 192 11.79 -6.19 -18.37
CA ASP A 192 11.71 -4.76 -18.66
C ASP A 192 11.34 -3.93 -17.43
N LYS A 193 11.75 -2.66 -17.47
CA LYS A 193 11.30 -1.64 -16.53
C LYS A 193 10.69 -0.51 -17.32
N PHE A 194 9.48 -0.11 -16.96
CA PHE A 194 8.83 1.02 -17.58
C PHE A 194 8.34 2.02 -16.53
N ILE A 195 8.17 3.26 -16.98
CA ILE A 195 7.78 4.40 -16.17
C ILE A 195 6.38 4.82 -16.60
N ILE A 196 5.51 5.03 -15.62
CA ILE A 196 4.25 5.76 -15.79
C ILE A 196 4.44 7.15 -15.23
N MET A 197 4.21 8.16 -16.07
CA MET A 197 4.28 9.56 -15.69
C MET A 197 2.91 10.21 -15.77
N CYS A 198 2.59 11.05 -14.79
CA CYS A 198 1.48 11.99 -14.87
C CYS A 198 1.82 13.29 -14.16
N ASP A 199 1.19 14.38 -14.58
CA ASP A 199 1.28 15.65 -13.86
C ASP A 199 0.37 15.65 -12.63
N ALA A 200 0.97 15.92 -11.47
CA ALA A 200 0.27 15.98 -10.20
C ALA A 200 0.30 17.41 -9.62
N SER A 201 -0.83 17.82 -9.04
CA SER A 201 -1.01 19.13 -8.41
C SER A 201 -1.63 19.03 -7.00
N PRO A 202 -1.02 18.29 -6.05
CA PRO A 202 -1.52 18.20 -4.69
C PRO A 202 -1.49 19.57 -4.00
N SER A 203 -2.60 19.92 -3.34
CA SER A 203 -2.70 21.15 -2.54
C SER A 203 -2.01 21.00 -1.17
N SER A 204 -1.98 22.07 -0.38
CA SER A 204 -1.44 22.01 0.99
C SER A 204 -2.14 20.93 1.82
N GLY A 205 -1.36 20.10 2.52
CA GLY A 205 -1.87 18.98 3.33
C GLY A 205 -2.38 17.78 2.52
N GLN A 206 -2.13 17.75 1.21
CA GLN A 206 -2.42 16.62 0.33
C GLN A 206 -1.13 15.92 -0.12
N ALA A 207 -1.23 14.63 -0.34
CA ALA A 207 -0.23 13.77 -0.95
C ALA A 207 -0.87 13.05 -2.12
N ALA A 208 -0.26 13.15 -3.30
CA ALA A 208 -0.66 12.43 -4.50
C ALA A 208 0.15 11.15 -4.65
N LEU A 209 -0.48 10.09 -5.17
CA LEU A 209 0.19 8.85 -5.53
C LEU A 209 -0.54 8.19 -6.71
N VAL A 210 0.15 7.30 -7.42
CA VAL A 210 -0.42 6.44 -8.45
C VAL A 210 -0.43 5.01 -7.93
N ARG A 211 -1.57 4.35 -8.07
CA ARG A 211 -1.71 2.92 -7.77
C ARG A 211 -1.88 2.15 -9.06
N ILE A 212 -1.16 1.05 -9.15
CA ILE A 212 -1.17 0.15 -10.27
C ILE A 212 -1.60 -1.23 -9.78
N ARG A 213 -2.46 -1.87 -10.55
CA ARG A 213 -2.82 -3.28 -10.34
C ARG A 213 -2.74 -4.01 -11.68
N LEU A 214 -1.90 -5.04 -11.73
CA LEU A 214 -1.86 -5.98 -12.84
C LEU A 214 -2.69 -7.22 -12.49
N ILE A 215 -3.55 -7.64 -13.41
CA ILE A 215 -4.37 -8.85 -13.27
C ILE A 215 -4.08 -9.77 -14.46
N PRO A 216 -3.66 -11.03 -14.25
CA PRO A 216 -3.48 -11.98 -15.33
C PRO A 216 -4.83 -12.32 -15.98
N GLU A 217 -4.88 -12.39 -17.31
CA GLU A 217 -6.10 -12.77 -18.05
C GLU A 217 -5.96 -14.09 -18.80
N ASP A 218 -4.91 -14.21 -19.61
CA ASP A 218 -4.68 -15.36 -20.48
C ASP A 218 -3.24 -15.83 -20.31
N ILE A 219 -3.02 -16.61 -19.25
CA ILE A 219 -1.72 -17.18 -18.89
C ILE A 219 -1.87 -18.68 -18.78
N SER A 220 -1.02 -19.38 -19.53
CA SER A 220 -0.99 -20.84 -19.47
C SER A 220 -0.51 -21.30 -18.09
N PRO A 221 -1.19 -22.27 -17.45
CA PRO A 221 -0.75 -22.81 -16.18
C PRO A 221 0.61 -23.48 -16.35
N ILE A 222 1.51 -23.25 -15.39
CA ILE A 222 2.83 -23.87 -15.33
C ILE A 222 2.81 -24.88 -14.18
N GLU A 223 3.25 -26.10 -14.46
CA GLU A 223 3.31 -27.16 -13.46
C GLU A 223 4.21 -26.75 -12.28
N GLY A 224 3.69 -26.87 -11.06
CA GLY A 224 4.42 -26.50 -9.83
C GLY A 224 4.53 -25.00 -9.57
N TYR A 225 3.93 -24.13 -10.39
CA TYR A 225 3.96 -22.67 -10.21
C TYR A 225 2.56 -22.09 -10.00
N THR A 226 2.41 -21.24 -8.99
CA THR A 226 1.12 -20.61 -8.65
C THR A 226 1.11 -19.15 -9.10
N ILE A 227 0.32 -18.85 -10.13
CA ILE A 227 0.14 -17.49 -10.62
C ILE A 227 -0.72 -16.70 -9.62
N LYS A 228 -0.26 -15.51 -9.22
CA LYS A 228 -1.03 -14.64 -8.30
C LYS A 228 -2.25 -14.08 -9.01
N SER A 229 -3.35 -13.90 -8.27
CA SER A 229 -4.58 -13.29 -8.82
C SER A 229 -4.42 -11.82 -9.22
N SER A 230 -3.47 -11.11 -8.60
CA SER A 230 -3.14 -9.72 -8.92
C SER A 230 -1.79 -9.32 -8.35
N TYR A 231 -1.15 -8.36 -9.00
CA TYR A 231 0.09 -7.73 -8.56
C TYR A 231 -0.18 -6.24 -8.34
N GLU A 232 0.05 -5.75 -7.12
CA GLU A 232 -0.23 -4.36 -6.74
C GLU A 232 1.06 -3.59 -6.50
N LEU A 233 1.12 -2.39 -7.07
CA LEU A 233 2.24 -1.47 -6.97
C LEU A 233 1.71 -0.07 -6.64
N THR A 234 2.48 0.71 -5.92
CA THR A 234 2.17 2.11 -5.61
C THR A 234 3.40 2.96 -5.81
N SER A 235 3.21 4.15 -6.38
CA SER A 235 4.25 5.15 -6.48
C SER A 235 4.67 5.66 -5.10
N GLY A 236 5.80 6.38 -5.05
CA GLY A 236 6.10 7.28 -3.96
C GLY A 236 5.04 8.39 -3.82
N TYR A 237 5.01 9.03 -2.66
CA TYR A 237 4.11 10.15 -2.39
C TYR A 237 4.68 11.47 -2.90
N LEU A 238 3.88 12.24 -3.64
CA LEU A 238 4.16 13.64 -3.92
C LEU A 238 3.37 14.54 -2.97
N ASN A 239 4.08 15.14 -2.01
CA ASN A 239 3.47 16.04 -1.02
C ASN A 239 3.31 17.45 -1.58
N GLY A 240 2.13 18.03 -1.40
CA GLY A 240 1.84 19.41 -1.77
C GLY A 240 2.34 20.44 -0.72
N PRO A 241 2.21 21.74 -1.01
CA PRO A 241 1.60 22.30 -2.22
C PRO A 241 2.58 22.37 -3.40
N VAL A 242 2.30 21.64 -4.47
CA VAL A 242 3.01 21.74 -5.75
C VAL A 242 2.02 21.71 -6.91
N ARG A 243 2.38 22.30 -8.05
CA ARG A 243 1.52 22.36 -9.24
C ARG A 243 2.27 21.83 -10.45
N ASN A 244 1.55 21.05 -11.28
CA ASN A 244 2.01 20.48 -12.54
C ASN A 244 3.41 19.88 -12.43
N ARG A 245 3.64 19.13 -11.35
CA ARG A 245 4.91 18.46 -11.12
C ARG A 245 4.77 17.02 -11.61
N PRO A 246 5.72 16.52 -12.42
CA PRO A 246 5.67 15.15 -12.88
C PRO A 246 5.85 14.20 -11.69
N LEU A 247 4.95 13.21 -11.62
CA LEU A 247 5.02 12.08 -10.72
C LEU A 247 5.40 10.86 -11.56
N TYR A 248 6.62 10.39 -11.37
CA TYR A 248 7.14 9.18 -12.00
C TYR A 248 6.84 7.96 -11.13
N THR A 249 6.28 6.93 -11.75
CA THR A 249 6.01 5.66 -11.11
C THR A 249 6.77 4.57 -11.84
N GLU A 250 7.70 3.94 -11.13
CA GLU A 250 8.55 2.89 -11.67
C GLU A 250 7.86 1.53 -11.55
N ILE A 251 7.87 0.76 -12.64
CA ILE A 251 7.38 -0.61 -12.67
C ILE A 251 8.51 -1.50 -13.18
N SER A 252 9.17 -2.20 -12.27
CA SER A 252 10.21 -3.19 -12.55
C SER A 252 9.58 -4.58 -12.64
N LEU A 253 9.42 -5.12 -13.85
CA LEU A 253 8.72 -6.39 -14.07
C LEU A 253 9.49 -7.59 -13.53
N ASP A 254 10.82 -7.50 -13.48
CA ASP A 254 11.74 -8.49 -12.92
C ASP A 254 11.47 -8.79 -11.43
N THR A 255 10.92 -7.81 -10.70
CA THR A 255 10.62 -7.95 -9.26
C THR A 255 9.27 -8.61 -8.97
N LEU A 256 8.42 -8.75 -9.99
CA LEU A 256 7.03 -9.11 -9.82
C LEU A 256 6.77 -10.61 -9.94
N ASP A 257 7.77 -11.42 -10.32
CA ASP A 257 7.60 -12.86 -10.58
C ASP A 257 6.41 -13.09 -11.53
N LEU A 258 6.53 -12.49 -12.72
CA LEU A 258 5.51 -12.55 -13.76
C LEU A 258 5.83 -13.66 -14.74
N VAL A 259 4.78 -14.28 -15.27
CA VAL A 259 4.86 -15.26 -16.35
C VAL A 259 4.47 -14.59 -17.67
N PRO A 260 5.10 -14.94 -18.81
CA PRO A 260 4.66 -14.46 -20.12
C PRO A 260 3.18 -14.74 -20.40
N GLY A 261 2.47 -13.75 -20.91
CA GLY A 261 1.04 -13.80 -21.17
C GLY A 261 0.38 -12.42 -21.20
N ARG A 262 -0.96 -12.39 -21.21
CA ARG A 262 -1.73 -11.15 -21.22
C ARG A 262 -2.17 -10.75 -19.82
N TYR A 263 -2.04 -9.46 -19.53
CA TYR A 263 -2.43 -8.85 -18.27
C TYR A 263 -3.28 -7.60 -18.51
N LYS A 264 -4.24 -7.34 -17.62
CA LYS A 264 -4.89 -6.05 -17.51
C LYS A 264 -4.16 -5.16 -16.51
N LEU A 265 -3.78 -3.98 -16.98
CA LEU A 265 -3.13 -2.94 -16.19
C LEU A 265 -4.17 -1.89 -15.79
N TYR A 266 -4.48 -1.82 -14.50
CA TYR A 266 -5.34 -0.80 -13.91
C TYR A 266 -4.48 0.27 -13.27
N ILE A 267 -4.69 1.53 -13.65
CA ILE A 267 -3.97 2.69 -13.11
C ILE A 267 -4.97 3.66 -12.49
N SER A 268 -4.86 3.93 -11.19
CA SER A 268 -5.62 4.97 -10.49
C SER A 268 -4.70 6.04 -9.93
N TYR A 269 -5.19 7.28 -9.93
CA TYR A 269 -4.54 8.40 -9.28
C TYR A 269 -5.28 8.73 -7.99
N ASP A 270 -4.56 8.71 -6.88
CA ASP A 270 -5.13 8.90 -5.57
C ASP A 270 -4.60 10.20 -4.94
N ILE A 271 -5.50 10.98 -4.35
CA ILE A 271 -5.14 12.09 -3.46
C ILE A 271 -5.53 11.71 -2.04
N ARG A 272 -4.53 11.62 -1.19
CA ARG A 272 -4.67 11.51 0.25
C ARG A 272 -4.54 12.88 0.87
N SER A 273 -5.41 13.22 1.79
CA SER A 273 -5.22 14.33 2.72
C SER A 273 -5.27 13.80 4.15
N GLY A 274 -4.93 14.64 5.14
CA GLY A 274 -5.02 14.24 6.55
C GLY A 274 -6.39 13.69 6.97
N PHE A 275 -7.47 14.04 6.25
CA PHE A 275 -8.84 13.65 6.60
C PHE A 275 -9.72 13.23 5.42
N SER A 276 -9.15 13.01 4.24
CA SER A 276 -9.87 12.42 3.10
C SER A 276 -8.97 11.55 2.24
N TYR A 277 -9.57 10.55 1.60
CA TYR A 277 -8.93 9.77 0.56
C TYR A 277 -9.85 9.80 -0.66
N ARG A 278 -9.32 10.22 -1.80
CA ARG A 278 -10.06 10.28 -3.05
C ARG A 278 -9.26 9.58 -4.12
N SER A 279 -9.92 8.71 -4.86
CA SER A 279 -9.34 8.02 -6.03
C SER A 279 -9.98 8.56 -7.29
N SER A 280 -9.21 8.57 -8.38
CA SER A 280 -9.74 8.71 -9.72
C SER A 280 -10.40 7.39 -10.16
N ALA A 281 -11.23 7.45 -11.21
CA ALA A 281 -11.64 6.24 -11.89
C ALA A 281 -10.39 5.57 -12.50
N PRO A 282 -10.23 4.25 -12.40
CA PRO A 282 -9.06 3.57 -12.94
C PRO A 282 -9.11 3.60 -14.47
N ARG A 283 -7.97 3.89 -15.11
CA ARG A 283 -7.78 3.59 -16.53
C ARG A 283 -7.32 2.15 -16.68
N VAL A 284 -7.85 1.46 -17.67
CA VAL A 284 -7.55 0.06 -17.95
C VAL A 284 -6.83 -0.03 -19.28
N TYR A 285 -5.73 -0.77 -19.30
CA TYR A 285 -4.92 -1.01 -20.49
C TYR A 285 -4.62 -2.51 -20.61
N ASP A 286 -4.41 -2.98 -21.83
CA ASP A 286 -3.99 -4.35 -22.11
C ASP A 286 -2.46 -4.37 -22.26
N LEU A 287 -1.81 -5.24 -21.49
CA LEU A 287 -0.35 -5.40 -21.48
C LEU A 287 0.00 -6.84 -21.84
N THR A 288 0.91 -7.01 -22.80
CA THR A 288 1.44 -8.33 -23.15
C THR A 288 2.87 -8.45 -22.64
N ILE A 289 3.10 -9.43 -21.77
CA ILE A 289 4.42 -9.79 -21.27
C ILE A 289 4.94 -10.97 -22.09
N ILE A 290 6.12 -10.81 -22.69
CA ILE A 290 6.81 -11.85 -23.47
C ILE A 290 8.03 -12.39 -22.72
N LYS A 291 8.56 -13.51 -23.20
CA LYS A 291 9.83 -14.06 -22.71
C LYS A 291 10.95 -13.06 -22.95
N ASP A 292 11.92 -13.06 -22.07
CA ASP A 292 13.15 -12.30 -22.24
C ASP A 292 14.10 -13.00 -23.20
N ASP A 293 14.95 -12.21 -23.84
CA ASP A 293 16.00 -12.71 -24.71
C ASP A 293 17.22 -13.14 -23.87
N LEU A 294 17.73 -14.33 -24.18
CA LEU A 294 18.93 -14.86 -23.54
C LEU A 294 20.15 -14.59 -24.42
N LYS A 295 21.26 -14.23 -23.79
CA LYS A 295 22.55 -14.08 -24.46
C LYS A 295 23.63 -14.87 -23.73
N ILE A 296 24.70 -15.18 -24.44
CA ILE A 296 25.82 -15.96 -23.92
C ILE A 296 27.03 -15.04 -23.79
N ILE A 297 27.57 -14.91 -22.57
CA ILE A 297 28.77 -14.12 -22.31
C ILE A 297 29.94 -15.06 -22.00
N SER A 298 31.13 -14.77 -22.51
CA SER A 298 32.34 -15.54 -22.19
C SER A 298 32.73 -15.40 -20.71
N THR A 299 33.29 -16.47 -20.15
CA THR A 299 33.77 -16.61 -18.76
C THR A 299 35.15 -16.00 -18.53
N GLU A 300 35.97 -15.80 -19.57
CA GLU A 300 37.35 -15.33 -19.43
C GLU A 300 37.55 -13.89 -19.97
N PRO A 301 37.93 -12.92 -19.12
CA PRO A 301 38.42 -11.62 -19.58
C PRO A 301 39.89 -11.74 -20.00
N PHE A 302 40.20 -11.66 -21.29
CA PHE A 302 41.60 -11.52 -21.75
C PHE A 302 41.90 -10.07 -22.14
N ASP A 303 42.95 -9.50 -21.52
CA ASP A 303 43.37 -8.09 -21.60
C ASP A 303 43.89 -7.60 -22.98
N PHE A 304 43.96 -8.45 -24.01
CA PHE A 304 44.75 -8.16 -25.22
C PHE A 304 43.99 -8.08 -26.56
N MET A 305 42.65 -8.15 -26.60
CA MET A 305 41.90 -8.02 -27.87
C MET A 305 40.60 -7.19 -27.79
N PRO A 306 40.07 -6.68 -28.93
CA PRO A 306 38.83 -5.91 -28.98
C PRO A 306 37.59 -6.77 -28.72
N SER A 307 36.60 -6.20 -28.04
CA SER A 307 35.40 -6.87 -27.50
C SER A 307 34.40 -7.48 -28.48
N SER A 308 34.63 -7.35 -29.79
CA SER A 308 33.71 -7.77 -30.85
C SER A 308 33.98 -9.16 -31.44
N LEU A 309 35.00 -9.88 -30.96
CA LEU A 309 35.47 -11.16 -31.53
C LEU A 309 35.35 -12.38 -30.59
N TYR A 310 34.76 -12.24 -29.41
CA TYR A 310 34.69 -13.32 -28.43
C TYR A 310 33.54 -14.28 -28.76
N GLY A 311 33.86 -15.50 -29.22
CA GLY A 311 32.89 -16.58 -29.29
C GLY A 311 32.78 -17.28 -27.94
N SER A 312 31.57 -17.40 -27.39
CA SER A 312 31.28 -18.21 -26.19
C SER A 312 31.17 -19.72 -26.51
N VAL A 313 31.30 -20.06 -27.79
CA VAL A 313 31.24 -21.40 -28.37
C VAL A 313 32.40 -21.53 -29.36
N TYR A 314 33.22 -22.55 -29.19
CA TYR A 314 34.34 -22.87 -30.06
C TYR A 314 34.11 -24.19 -30.77
N THR A 315 34.47 -24.25 -32.05
CA THR A 315 34.47 -25.49 -32.83
C THR A 315 35.91 -25.83 -33.19
N VAL A 316 36.35 -27.03 -32.84
CA VAL A 316 37.70 -27.54 -33.09
C VAL A 316 37.59 -28.78 -33.94
N GLU A 317 38.12 -28.72 -35.17
CA GLU A 317 38.21 -29.88 -36.05
C GLU A 317 39.35 -30.80 -35.57
N ASN A 318 39.03 -32.06 -35.27
CA ASN A 318 40.03 -33.11 -35.14
C ASN A 318 40.23 -33.74 -36.52
N LYS A 319 41.37 -33.38 -37.16
CA LYS A 319 41.72 -33.84 -38.51
C LYS A 319 42.13 -35.31 -38.56
N ASP A 320 42.58 -35.88 -37.45
CA ASP A 320 43.08 -37.25 -37.40
C ASP A 320 41.92 -38.26 -37.31
N ASP A 321 40.85 -37.89 -36.61
CA ASP A 321 39.68 -38.73 -36.36
C ASP A 321 38.41 -38.26 -37.11
N ASN A 322 38.54 -37.21 -37.94
CA ASN A 322 37.52 -36.70 -38.84
C ASN A 322 36.20 -36.31 -38.15
N TYR A 323 36.29 -35.69 -36.96
CA TYR A 323 35.13 -35.17 -36.22
C TYR A 323 35.38 -33.75 -35.71
N TRP A 324 34.30 -33.03 -35.38
CA TRP A 324 34.35 -31.69 -34.80
C TRP A 324 34.02 -31.75 -33.30
N THR A 325 34.82 -31.06 -32.48
CA THR A 325 34.55 -30.85 -31.05
C THR A 325 33.94 -29.48 -30.88
N VAL A 326 32.77 -29.38 -30.24
CA VAL A 326 32.18 -28.10 -29.84
C VAL A 326 32.45 -27.89 -28.36
N SER A 327 33.19 -26.84 -28.00
CA SER A 327 33.45 -26.45 -26.62
C SER A 327 32.63 -25.22 -26.28
N PHE A 328 31.85 -25.28 -25.20
CA PHE A 328 31.10 -24.15 -24.67
C PHE A 328 31.82 -23.64 -23.42
N ASP A 329 32.23 -22.38 -23.43
CA ASP A 329 32.86 -21.73 -22.28
C ASP A 329 32.25 -20.34 -22.10
N GLY A 330 31.02 -20.34 -21.58
CA GLY A 330 30.23 -19.13 -21.39
C GLY A 330 29.16 -19.29 -20.33
N ILE A 331 28.59 -18.18 -19.92
CA ILE A 331 27.44 -18.10 -19.02
C ILE A 331 26.26 -17.59 -19.83
N VAL A 332 25.14 -18.31 -19.78
CA VAL A 332 23.88 -17.81 -20.31
C VAL A 332 23.32 -16.81 -19.32
N VAL A 333 23.03 -15.60 -19.80
CA VAL A 333 22.47 -14.52 -19.00
C VAL A 333 21.20 -13.98 -19.63
N ASN A 334 20.37 -13.35 -18.80
CA ASN A 334 19.19 -12.61 -19.24
C ASN A 334 19.56 -11.21 -19.80
N SER A 335 18.57 -10.41 -20.18
CA SER A 335 18.80 -9.05 -20.70
C SER A 335 19.43 -8.10 -19.68
N LEU A 336 19.38 -8.43 -18.38
CA LEU A 336 20.01 -7.71 -17.27
C LEU A 336 21.42 -8.21 -16.91
N ASN A 337 22.03 -9.09 -17.73
CA ASN A 337 23.30 -9.76 -17.44
C ASN A 337 23.30 -10.69 -16.21
N GLU A 338 22.13 -11.09 -15.72
CA GLU A 338 22.03 -12.01 -14.60
C GLU A 338 22.11 -13.45 -15.11
N PRO A 339 22.90 -14.32 -14.46
CA PRO A 339 23.08 -15.70 -14.89
C PRO A 339 21.77 -16.50 -14.79
N VAL A 340 21.42 -17.21 -15.86
CA VAL A 340 20.24 -18.07 -15.93
C VAL A 340 20.69 -19.53 -15.97
N SER A 341 20.18 -20.34 -15.04
CA SER A 341 20.40 -21.79 -15.07
C SER A 341 19.51 -22.41 -16.15
N VAL A 342 20.12 -22.80 -17.26
CA VAL A 342 19.43 -23.50 -18.34
C VAL A 342 19.79 -24.98 -18.27
N LYS A 343 18.78 -25.86 -18.23
CA LYS A 343 18.95 -27.31 -18.35
C LYS A 343 18.61 -27.73 -19.79
N GLY A 344 19.41 -28.61 -20.37
CA GLY A 344 19.15 -29.17 -21.70
C GLY A 344 19.36 -28.16 -22.84
N LEU A 345 20.50 -27.45 -22.83
CA LEU A 345 20.91 -26.65 -23.99
C LEU A 345 21.40 -27.58 -25.10
N ASP A 346 20.76 -27.51 -26.25
CA ASP A 346 21.22 -28.16 -27.46
C ASP A 346 21.98 -27.16 -28.33
N LEU A 347 23.20 -27.51 -28.72
CA LEU A 347 24.04 -26.72 -29.64
C LEU A 347 23.92 -27.32 -31.04
N TYR A 348 23.53 -26.49 -32.01
CA TYR A 348 23.43 -26.88 -33.41
C TYR A 348 24.50 -26.17 -34.24
N LEU A 349 25.15 -26.91 -35.13
CA LEU A 349 26.07 -26.35 -36.13
C LEU A 349 25.25 -26.03 -37.39
N GLU A 350 25.21 -24.76 -37.77
CA GLU A 350 24.60 -24.35 -39.03
C GLU A 350 25.59 -24.58 -40.17
N GLY A 351 25.32 -25.59 -41.00
CA GLY A 351 26.11 -25.86 -42.20
C GLY A 351 25.74 -24.88 -43.31
N LYS A 352 26.74 -24.20 -43.90
CA LYS A 352 26.54 -23.51 -45.19
C LYS A 352 26.31 -24.56 -46.27
N ASN A 353 25.12 -24.53 -46.88
CA ASN A 353 24.88 -25.20 -48.16
C ASN A 353 25.62 -24.47 -49.29
#